data_AF-A0A2M4CK38-F1
#
_entry.id   AF-A0A2M4CK38-F1
#
_cell.length_a   1.000
_cell.length_b   1.000
_cell.length_c   1.000
_cell.angle_alpha   90.00
_cell.angle_beta   90.00
_cell.angle_gamma   90.00
#
_symmetry.space_group_name_H-M   'P 1'
#
loop_
_entity.id
_entity.type
_entity.pdbx_description
1 polymer ?
#
loop_
_entity_poly.entity_id
_entity_poly.type
_entity_poly.pdbx_seq_one_letter_code
_entity_poly.pdbx_strand_id
1 'polypeptide(L)'
;YLNSNTHFKQVWLDLKAKVKKIVAENKRQLHATGGGPYSVKTLTPLQQDVDDLLNISGNVNVSGHTFGIESSSIQEVELSTADIQKPIAQEDLQDNEEIFIVPLETAEPEADPFDSVQQIEINPPKRRRLTTTLEKERNEMLKKNVRAQEESVEQMREVKQSITKLAEAVNAQTQAIKQQTEVLAKLHEMLASEL
;
A
#
# COMPACT_ATOMS: atom_id res chain seq x y z
N TYR A 1 -34.33 -8.72 0.14
CA TYR A 1 -33.04 -9.35 -0.24
C TYR A 1 -31.79 -8.48 -0.06
N LEU A 2 -31.88 -7.21 0.36
CA LEU A 2 -30.70 -6.32 0.47
C LEU A 2 -29.71 -6.68 1.60
N ASN A 3 -30.13 -7.41 2.64
CA ASN A 3 -29.26 -7.76 3.77
C ASN A 3 -28.31 -8.94 3.51
N SER A 4 -28.52 -9.72 2.44
CA SER A 4 -27.69 -10.90 2.18
C SER A 4 -26.25 -10.54 1.81
N ASN A 5 -26.06 -9.38 1.17
CA ASN A 5 -24.77 -8.94 0.66
C ASN A 5 -23.85 -8.46 1.80
N THR A 6 -24.42 -7.85 2.85
CA THR A 6 -23.64 -7.44 4.04
C THR A 6 -23.23 -8.64 4.89
N HIS A 7 -24.11 -9.63 5.06
CA HIS A 7 -23.76 -10.86 5.79
C HIS A 7 -22.70 -11.68 5.07
N PHE A 8 -22.78 -11.81 3.74
CA PHE A 8 -21.75 -12.50 2.97
C PHE A 8 -20.38 -11.83 3.11
N LYS A 9 -20.33 -10.49 3.01
CA LYS A 9 -19.09 -9.73 3.25
C LYS A 9 -18.53 -9.97 4.65
N GLN A 10 -19.38 -10.00 5.67
CA GLN A 10 -18.95 -10.28 7.04
C GLN A 10 -18.34 -11.69 7.17
N VAL A 11 -19.01 -12.72 6.63
CA VAL A 11 -18.52 -14.10 6.65
C VAL A 11 -17.18 -14.21 5.92
N TRP A 12 -17.03 -13.50 4.80
CA TRP A 12 -15.77 -13.47 4.05
C TRP A 12 -14.64 -12.81 4.83
N LEU A 13 -14.91 -11.67 5.47
CA LEU A 13 -13.93 -10.99 6.34
C LEU A 13 -13.51 -11.87 7.51
N ASP A 14 -14.47 -12.53 8.17
CA ASP A 14 -14.19 -13.42 9.28
C ASP A 14 -13.36 -14.64 8.84
N LEU A 15 -13.65 -15.21 7.67
CA LEU A 15 -12.89 -16.31 7.09
C LEU A 15 -11.45 -15.89 6.78
N LYS A 16 -11.25 -14.77 6.07
CA LYS A 16 -9.92 -14.20 5.78
C LYS A 16 -9.14 -13.94 7.06
N ALA A 17 -9.77 -13.35 8.07
CA ALA A 17 -9.14 -13.07 9.36
C ALA A 17 -8.72 -14.35 10.10
N LYS A 18 -9.55 -15.40 10.08
CA LYS A 18 -9.21 -16.71 10.66
C LYS A 18 -8.01 -17.35 9.98
N VAL A 19 -7.97 -17.36 8.64
CA VAL A 19 -6.84 -17.91 7.88
C VAL A 19 -5.55 -17.14 8.21
N LYS A 20 -5.59 -15.79 8.16
CA LYS A 20 -4.45 -14.94 8.51
C LYS A 20 -3.92 -15.22 9.91
N LYS A 21 -4.80 -15.41 10.90
CA LYS A 21 -4.41 -15.73 12.27
C LYS A 21 -3.70 -17.08 12.38
N ILE A 22 -4.22 -18.11 11.71
CA ILE A 22 -3.62 -19.46 11.71
C ILE A 22 -2.24 -19.42 11.06
N VAL A 23 -2.13 -18.82 9.88
CA VAL A 23 -0.87 -18.69 9.15
C VAL A 23 0.18 -17.90 9.95
N ALA A 24 -0.21 -16.78 10.58
CA ALA A 24 0.69 -15.97 11.40
C ALA A 24 1.19 -16.70 12.64
N GLU A 25 0.31 -17.46 13.29
CA GLU A 25 0.67 -18.34 14.41
C GLU A 25 1.70 -19.38 13.97
N ASN A 26 1.41 -20.12 12.91
CA ASN A 26 2.29 -21.17 12.40
C ASN A 26 3.67 -20.63 12.02
N LYS A 27 3.73 -19.48 11.33
CA LYS A 27 5.01 -18.81 11.03
C LYS A 27 5.75 -18.42 12.29
N ARG A 28 5.06 -17.85 13.28
CA ARG A 28 5.69 -17.44 14.54
C ARG A 28 6.28 -18.65 15.28
N GLN A 29 5.57 -19.77 15.32
CA GLN A 29 6.04 -21.01 15.93
C GLN A 29 7.25 -21.60 15.18
N LEU A 30 7.29 -21.47 13.85
CA LEU A 30 8.44 -21.89 13.05
C LEU A 30 9.70 -21.06 13.32
N HIS A 31 9.55 -19.76 13.58
CA HIS A 31 10.67 -18.86 13.89
C HIS A 31 11.03 -18.80 15.38
N ALA A 32 10.26 -19.44 16.26
CA ALA A 32 10.56 -19.46 17.69
C ALA A 32 11.76 -20.38 17.96
N THR A 33 12.93 -19.81 18.24
CA THR A 33 14.16 -20.55 18.56
C THR A 33 14.25 -20.99 20.02
N GLY A 34 13.29 -20.57 20.85
CA GLY A 34 13.32 -20.78 22.29
C GLY A 34 12.54 -22.02 22.75
N GLY A 35 13.02 -23.22 22.43
CA GLY A 35 12.82 -24.54 23.09
C GLY A 35 11.47 -24.94 23.72
N GLY A 36 10.40 -24.18 23.54
CA GLY A 36 9.08 -24.40 24.14
C GLY A 36 8.20 -25.32 23.28
N PRO A 37 6.99 -25.65 23.76
CA PRO A 37 6.08 -26.52 23.04
C PRO A 37 5.71 -25.94 21.66
N TYR A 38 5.99 -26.69 20.60
CA TYR A 38 5.65 -26.35 19.22
C TYR A 38 4.26 -26.87 18.88
N SER A 39 3.36 -25.98 18.44
CA SER A 39 2.02 -26.36 17.98
C SER A 39 1.68 -25.65 16.67
N VAL A 40 1.53 -26.42 15.60
CA VAL A 40 1.07 -25.95 14.28
C VAL A 40 -0.36 -26.38 14.05
N LYS A 41 -1.16 -25.44 13.55
CA LYS A 41 -2.56 -25.70 13.18
C LYS A 41 -2.65 -25.92 11.69
N THR A 42 -3.30 -27.00 11.28
CA THR A 42 -3.56 -27.28 9.86
C THR A 42 -4.72 -26.42 9.35
N LEU A 43 -4.61 -25.91 8.13
CA LEU A 43 -5.73 -25.27 7.45
C LEU A 43 -6.72 -26.34 6.97
N THR A 44 -8.02 -26.02 7.00
CA THR A 44 -9.02 -26.85 6.32
C THR A 44 -8.92 -26.67 4.80
N PRO A 45 -9.48 -27.58 3.96
CA PRO A 45 -9.39 -27.44 2.51
C PRO A 45 -9.89 -26.09 1.99
N LEU A 46 -11.03 -25.62 2.50
CA LEU A 46 -11.55 -24.28 2.16
C LEU A 46 -10.61 -23.14 2.58
N GLN A 47 -9.95 -23.27 3.72
CA GLN A 47 -8.99 -22.27 4.19
C GLN A 47 -7.71 -22.29 3.34
N GLN A 48 -7.30 -23.47 2.85
CA GLN A 48 -6.19 -23.60 1.93
C GLN A 48 -6.51 -22.91 0.60
N ASP A 49 -7.70 -23.14 0.03
CA ASP A 49 -8.12 -22.46 -1.20
C ASP A 49 -8.13 -20.93 -1.04
N VAL A 50 -8.53 -20.44 0.14
CA VAL A 50 -8.50 -19.00 0.47
C VAL A 50 -7.07 -18.48 0.61
N ASP A 51 -6.17 -19.26 1.21
CA ASP A 51 -4.75 -18.92 1.31
C ASP A 51 -4.11 -18.85 -0.09
N ASP A 52 -4.36 -19.85 -0.93
CA ASP A 52 -3.83 -19.93 -2.29
C ASP A 52 -4.36 -18.79 -3.16
N LEU A 53 -5.65 -18.44 -3.02
CA LEU A 53 -6.29 -17.35 -3.79
C LEU A 53 -5.74 -15.97 -3.41
N LEU A 54 -5.46 -15.73 -2.13
CA LEU A 54 -5.07 -14.42 -1.61
C LEU A 54 -3.57 -14.31 -1.28
N ASN A 55 -2.82 -15.40 -1.44
CA ASN A 55 -1.42 -15.54 -1.03
C ASN A 55 -1.16 -15.04 0.40
N ILE A 56 -2.00 -15.46 1.37
CA ILE A 56 -1.93 -14.94 2.75
C ILE A 56 -0.63 -15.40 3.41
N SER A 57 -0.21 -16.64 3.17
CA SER A 57 1.07 -17.18 3.61
C SER A 57 2.27 -16.37 3.13
N GLY A 58 2.29 -15.86 1.90
CA GLY A 58 3.33 -14.94 1.43
C GLY A 58 3.35 -13.61 2.18
N ASN A 59 2.17 -13.06 2.45
CA ASN A 59 2.02 -11.66 2.90
C ASN A 59 1.98 -11.51 4.43
N VAL A 60 1.95 -12.61 5.18
CA VAL A 60 2.01 -12.58 6.64
C VAL A 60 3.46 -12.48 7.12
N ASN A 61 3.73 -11.50 8.00
CA ASN A 61 5.04 -11.24 8.61
C ASN A 61 6.15 -10.92 7.59
N VAL A 62 5.85 -10.10 6.58
CA VAL A 62 6.89 -9.60 5.66
C VAL A 62 7.91 -8.80 6.49
N SER A 63 9.19 -9.12 6.34
CA SER A 63 10.24 -8.36 7.02
C SER A 63 10.16 -6.90 6.58
N GLY A 64 10.01 -5.97 7.53
CA GLY A 64 10.14 -4.54 7.23
C GLY A 64 11.56 -4.22 6.77
N HIS A 65 11.74 -3.03 6.18
CA HIS A 65 13.09 -2.52 5.88
C HIS A 65 13.91 -2.46 7.17
N THR A 66 14.92 -3.31 7.27
CA THR A 66 15.89 -3.29 8.34
C THR A 66 16.87 -2.14 8.07
N PHE A 67 16.86 -1.10 8.90
CA PHE A 67 17.92 -0.09 8.86
C PHE A 67 19.17 -0.66 9.56
N GLY A 68 20.24 -0.82 8.79
CA GLY A 68 21.52 -1.38 9.23
C GLY A 68 22.32 -1.90 8.03
N ILE A 69 23.63 -2.03 8.15
CA ILE A 69 24.48 -2.58 7.08
C ILE A 69 24.04 -4.03 6.83
N GLU A 70 23.57 -4.30 5.62
CA GLU A 70 23.29 -5.65 5.14
C GLU A 70 24.56 -6.49 5.25
N SER A 71 24.60 -7.37 6.25
CA SER A 71 25.64 -8.38 6.34
C SER A 71 25.34 -9.42 5.27
N SER A 72 25.92 -9.22 4.09
CA SER A 72 25.93 -10.23 3.02
C SER A 72 26.72 -11.44 3.49
N SER A 73 26.04 -12.44 4.04
CA SER A 73 26.49 -13.83 4.23
C SER A 73 25.34 -14.55 4.93
N ILE A 74 24.67 -15.53 4.34
CA ILE A 74 25.22 -16.83 3.95
C ILE A 74 24.49 -17.29 2.68
N GLN A 75 25.24 -17.58 1.63
CA GLN A 75 24.79 -18.43 0.54
C GLN A 75 24.69 -19.86 1.09
N GLU A 76 23.47 -20.39 1.20
CA GLU A 76 23.28 -21.83 1.29
C GLU A 76 23.37 -22.38 -0.13
N VAL A 77 24.47 -23.08 -0.39
CA VAL A 77 24.75 -23.77 -1.65
C VAL A 77 23.91 -25.04 -1.67
N GLU A 78 22.91 -25.11 -2.54
CA GLU A 78 22.47 -26.38 -3.11
C GLU A 78 22.57 -26.36 -4.63
N LEU A 79 23.26 -27.38 -5.12
CA LEU A 79 23.71 -27.60 -6.48
C LEU A 79 22.68 -28.51 -7.18
N SER A 80 21.97 -28.02 -8.20
CA SER A 80 21.61 -28.85 -9.38
C SER A 80 21.05 -28.02 -10.56
N THR A 81 21.92 -27.94 -11.58
CA THR A 81 21.70 -27.99 -13.03
C THR A 81 20.34 -27.65 -13.67
N ALA A 82 20.41 -26.65 -14.57
CA ALA A 82 19.89 -26.61 -15.95
C ALA A 82 18.94 -25.43 -16.28
N ASP A 83 19.55 -24.41 -16.92
CA ASP A 83 19.11 -23.79 -18.18
C ASP A 83 17.73 -23.11 -18.31
N ILE A 84 17.74 -21.77 -18.41
CA ILE A 84 17.25 -20.93 -19.55
C ILE A 84 16.67 -19.56 -19.11
N GLN A 85 17.41 -18.51 -19.52
CA GLN A 85 17.01 -17.18 -20.03
C GLN A 85 16.09 -16.20 -19.26
N LYS A 86 16.68 -15.01 -18.99
CA LYS A 86 16.06 -13.65 -18.93
C LYS A 86 15.25 -13.36 -20.22
N PRO A 87 14.27 -12.40 -20.26
CA PRO A 87 14.42 -11.03 -19.72
C PRO A 87 13.16 -10.26 -19.18
N ILE A 88 13.45 -9.27 -18.33
CA ILE A 88 12.92 -7.87 -18.23
C ILE A 88 11.45 -7.56 -18.61
N ALA A 89 10.68 -7.01 -17.65
CA ALA A 89 9.82 -5.80 -17.72
C ALA A 89 9.07 -5.65 -16.37
N GLN A 90 9.32 -4.63 -15.55
CA GLN A 90 8.69 -3.29 -15.49
C GLN A 90 7.22 -3.24 -15.00
N GLU A 91 7.02 -2.27 -14.09
CA GLU A 91 5.80 -1.56 -13.68
C GLU A 91 4.96 -2.09 -12.51
N ASP A 92 4.98 -1.25 -11.46
CA ASP A 92 3.86 -0.69 -10.72
C ASP A 92 2.74 -1.64 -10.25
N LEU A 93 2.51 -1.65 -8.94
CA LEU A 93 1.44 -0.82 -8.36
C LEU A 93 1.41 -0.99 -6.84
N GLN A 94 1.09 0.13 -6.22
CA GLN A 94 0.80 0.31 -4.81
C GLN A 94 -0.27 -0.68 -4.32
N ASP A 95 -0.16 -1.13 -3.06
CA ASP A 95 -1.24 -0.82 -2.13
C ASP A 95 -0.84 -1.00 -0.67
N ASN A 96 -1.20 0.02 0.10
CA ASN A 96 -1.09 0.12 1.53
C ASN A 96 -2.08 -0.84 2.19
N GLU A 97 -1.62 -1.89 2.89
CA GLU A 97 -2.44 -2.53 3.92
C GLU A 97 -1.96 -2.10 5.32
N GLU A 98 -2.84 -1.36 6.01
CA GLU A 98 -2.72 -0.94 7.40
C GLU A 98 -2.43 -2.14 8.32
N ILE A 99 -1.33 -2.06 9.06
CA ILE A 99 -0.92 -3.05 10.06
C ILE A 99 -1.76 -2.86 11.32
N PHE A 100 -2.75 -3.72 11.54
CA PHE A 100 -3.50 -3.79 12.80
C PHE A 100 -2.81 -4.74 13.78
N ILE A 101 -2.10 -4.17 14.75
CA ILE A 101 -1.48 -4.91 15.87
C ILE A 101 -2.54 -5.12 16.95
N VAL A 102 -2.84 -6.37 17.31
CA VAL A 102 -3.55 -6.68 18.57
C VAL A 102 -2.57 -7.34 19.54
N PRO A 103 -2.44 -6.80 20.77
CA PRO A 103 -1.56 -7.32 21.82
C PRO A 103 -1.87 -8.75 22.28
N LEU A 104 -0.78 -9.47 22.54
CA LEU A 104 -0.69 -10.81 23.10
C LEU A 104 -1.00 -10.77 24.60
N GLU A 105 -2.12 -11.35 25.03
CA GLU A 105 -2.36 -11.71 26.44
C GLU A 105 -2.18 -13.22 26.59
N THR A 106 -1.12 -13.57 27.33
CA THR A 106 -0.79 -14.90 27.85
C THR A 106 -1.81 -15.35 28.90
N ALA A 107 -2.38 -16.55 28.74
CA ALA A 107 -2.83 -17.39 29.83
C ALA A 107 -2.85 -18.87 29.39
N GLU A 108 -2.32 -19.71 30.27
CA GLU A 108 -2.08 -21.16 30.15
C GLU A 108 -3.38 -22.01 30.07
N PRO A 109 -3.28 -23.31 29.71
CA PRO A 109 -4.41 -24.13 29.29
C PRO A 109 -4.96 -24.98 30.45
N GLU A 110 -6.28 -25.18 30.46
CA GLU A 110 -6.90 -26.31 31.14
C GLU A 110 -7.78 -27.05 30.13
N ALA A 111 -7.61 -28.37 30.09
CA ALA A 111 -8.29 -29.28 29.18
C ALA A 111 -9.66 -29.67 29.73
N ASP A 112 -10.69 -29.61 28.89
CA ASP A 112 -11.99 -30.22 29.18
C ASP A 112 -11.98 -31.72 28.88
N PRO A 113 -12.81 -32.51 29.59
CA PRO A 113 -13.91 -33.13 28.85
C PRO A 113 -15.25 -33.20 29.60
N PHE A 114 -16.25 -32.53 29.01
CA PHE A 114 -17.68 -32.85 28.94
C PHE A 114 -18.62 -32.85 30.17
N ASP A 115 -19.81 -32.27 29.89
CA ASP A 115 -21.12 -32.30 30.56
C ASP A 115 -21.37 -31.54 31.88
N SER A 116 -22.00 -30.36 31.78
CA SER A 116 -23.35 -30.10 32.35
C SER A 116 -23.81 -28.65 32.16
N VAL A 117 -25.10 -28.51 31.85
CA VAL A 117 -25.84 -27.26 31.66
C VAL A 117 -25.80 -26.36 32.91
N GLN A 118 -25.40 -25.09 32.75
CA GLN A 118 -25.96 -23.95 33.48
C GLN A 118 -25.62 -22.62 32.79
N GLN A 119 -26.66 -21.85 32.48
CA GLN A 119 -26.57 -20.47 32.00
C GLN A 119 -25.92 -19.60 33.08
N ILE A 120 -24.78 -18.99 32.77
CA ILE A 120 -24.23 -17.88 33.55
C ILE A 120 -24.10 -16.68 32.61
N GLU A 121 -24.87 -15.66 32.93
CA GLU A 121 -24.89 -14.34 32.33
C GLU A 121 -23.57 -13.61 32.67
N ILE A 122 -22.63 -13.58 31.73
CA ILE A 122 -21.37 -12.85 31.89
C ILE A 122 -21.50 -11.49 31.21
N ASN A 123 -21.74 -10.45 32.01
CA ASN A 123 -21.64 -9.06 31.58
C ASN A 123 -20.20 -8.74 31.10
N PRO A 124 -19.99 -8.20 29.88
CA PRO A 124 -18.65 -7.83 29.44
C PRO A 124 -18.17 -6.54 30.14
N PRO A 125 -16.89 -6.45 30.55
CA PRO A 125 -16.36 -5.25 31.17
C PRO A 125 -16.22 -4.13 30.13
N LYS A 126 -16.72 -2.94 30.47
CA LYS A 126 -16.61 -1.71 29.68
C LYS A 126 -15.14 -1.34 29.45
N ARG A 127 -14.56 -1.74 28.31
CA ARG A 127 -13.25 -1.23 27.85
C ARG A 127 -13.38 0.28 27.57
N ARG A 128 -12.77 1.09 28.43
CA ARG A 128 -12.71 2.55 28.32
C ARG A 128 -11.90 2.95 27.08
N ARG A 129 -12.51 3.85 26.30
CA ARG A 129 -12.08 4.54 25.09
C ARG A 129 -10.64 5.12 25.21
N LEU A 130 -9.67 4.53 24.50
CA LEU A 130 -8.36 5.15 24.22
C LEU A 130 -8.08 5.33 22.71
N THR A 131 -9.00 4.93 21.83
CA THR A 131 -8.83 5.04 20.38
C THR A 131 -9.10 6.44 19.84
N THR A 132 -9.86 7.26 20.57
CA THR A 132 -10.35 8.54 20.07
C THR A 132 -9.28 9.61 19.93
N THR A 133 -8.17 9.52 20.68
CA THR A 133 -7.08 10.52 20.63
C THR A 133 -6.18 10.29 19.42
N LEU A 134 -5.77 9.04 19.17
CA LEU A 134 -5.00 8.67 17.99
C LEU A 134 -5.78 8.87 16.69
N GLU A 135 -7.07 8.51 16.69
CA GLU A 135 -7.96 8.77 15.54
C GLU A 135 -8.10 10.28 15.27
N LYS A 136 -8.18 11.10 16.32
CA LYS A 136 -8.23 12.57 16.17
C LYS A 136 -6.92 13.11 15.60
N GLU A 137 -5.77 12.63 16.06
CA GLU A 137 -4.47 13.04 15.54
C GLU A 137 -4.28 12.64 14.08
N ARG A 138 -4.65 11.40 13.72
CA ARG A 138 -4.68 10.91 12.34
C ARG A 138 -5.56 11.80 11.45
N ASN A 139 -6.76 12.13 11.90
CA ASN A 139 -7.68 12.97 11.14
C ASN A 139 -7.17 14.42 10.98
N GLU A 140 -6.51 14.98 11.99
CA GLU A 140 -5.88 16.30 11.88
C GLU A 140 -4.70 16.28 10.90
N MET A 141 -3.90 15.22 10.89
CA MET A 141 -2.82 15.04 9.92
C MET A 141 -3.36 14.92 8.49
N LEU A 142 -4.41 14.12 8.29
CA LEU A 142 -5.09 14.00 7.00
C LEU A 142 -5.60 15.35 6.50
N LYS A 143 -6.24 16.15 7.35
CA LYS A 143 -6.68 17.51 6.99
C LYS A 143 -5.53 18.42 6.59
N LYS A 144 -4.39 18.36 7.29
CA LYS A 144 -3.20 19.13 6.93
C LYS A 144 -2.65 18.73 5.57
N ASN A 145 -2.58 17.43 5.29
CA ASN A 145 -2.15 16.92 3.98
C ASN A 145 -3.09 17.37 2.86
N VAL A 146 -4.40 17.30 3.08
CA VAL A 146 -5.38 17.77 2.09
C VAL A 146 -5.21 19.26 1.81
N ARG A 147 -5.06 20.10 2.84
CA ARG A 147 -4.81 21.54 2.65
C ARG A 147 -3.53 21.84 1.89
N ALA A 148 -2.45 21.12 2.19
CA ALA A 148 -1.18 21.28 1.48
C ALA A 148 -1.30 20.88 0.00
N GLN A 149 -2.07 19.82 -0.30
CA GLN A 149 -2.37 19.42 -1.67
C GLN A 149 -3.24 20.46 -2.39
N GLU A 150 -4.27 21.00 -1.74
CA GLU A 150 -5.11 22.06 -2.28
C GLU A 150 -4.27 23.31 -2.64
N GLU A 151 -3.37 23.73 -1.75
CA GLU A 151 -2.46 24.85 -1.98
C GLU A 151 -1.51 24.58 -3.16
N SER A 152 -0.94 23.37 -3.23
CA SER A 152 -0.06 22.97 -4.34
C SER A 152 -0.79 22.98 -5.69
N VAL A 153 -2.05 22.53 -5.72
CA VAL A 153 -2.90 22.58 -6.92
C VAL A 153 -3.19 24.02 -7.34
N GLU A 154 -3.40 24.93 -6.38
CA GLU A 154 -3.63 26.35 -6.69
C GLU A 154 -2.38 26.99 -7.30
N GLN A 155 -1.21 26.78 -6.70
CA GLN A 155 0.06 27.26 -7.25
C GLN A 155 0.29 26.73 -8.68
N MET A 156 -0.03 25.45 -8.92
CA MET A 156 0.08 24.85 -10.25
C MET A 156 -0.90 25.49 -11.25
N ARG A 157 -2.08 25.95 -10.82
CA ARG A 157 -3.00 26.72 -11.67
C ARG A 157 -2.39 28.07 -12.05
N GLU A 158 -1.77 28.78 -11.10
CA GLU A 158 -1.11 30.07 -11.37
C GLU A 158 0.07 29.91 -12.34
N VAL A 159 0.88 28.88 -12.15
CA VAL A 159 1.99 28.53 -13.06
C VAL A 159 1.45 28.25 -14.45
N LYS A 160 0.38 27.46 -14.58
CA LYS A 160 -0.27 27.19 -15.87
C LYS A 160 -0.72 28.49 -16.56
N GLN A 161 -1.37 29.40 -15.84
CA GLN A 161 -1.81 30.69 -16.41
C GLN A 161 -0.62 31.57 -16.84
N SER A 162 0.47 31.54 -16.07
CA SER A 162 1.70 32.26 -16.42
C SER A 162 2.34 31.69 -17.68
N ILE A 163 2.37 30.37 -17.82
CA ILE A 163 2.86 29.67 -19.02
C ILE A 163 2.01 30.02 -20.24
N THR A 164 0.68 30.06 -20.13
CA THR A 164 -0.18 30.41 -21.28
C THR A 164 0.05 31.85 -21.73
N LYS A 165 0.17 32.80 -20.78
CA LYS A 165 0.50 34.20 -21.11
C LYS A 165 1.87 34.32 -21.77
N LEU A 166 2.86 33.57 -21.28
CA LEU A 166 4.20 33.53 -21.88
C LEU A 166 4.15 32.96 -23.30
N ALA A 167 3.40 31.90 -23.54
CA ALA A 167 3.23 31.31 -24.86
C ALA A 167 2.60 32.30 -25.86
N GLU A 168 1.56 33.04 -25.43
CA GLU A 168 0.94 34.09 -26.23
C GLU A 168 1.93 35.22 -26.57
N ALA A 169 2.72 35.68 -25.59
CA ALA A 169 3.72 36.71 -25.79
C ALA A 169 4.82 36.28 -26.77
N VAL A 170 5.33 35.06 -26.65
CA VAL A 170 6.34 34.50 -27.57
C VAL A 170 5.79 34.36 -28.98
N ASN A 171 4.52 33.95 -29.13
CA ASN A 171 3.88 33.88 -30.44
C ASN A 171 3.74 35.27 -31.08
N ALA A 172 3.33 36.28 -30.31
CA ALA A 172 3.24 37.67 -30.79
C ALA A 172 4.62 38.20 -31.22
N GLN A 173 5.66 37.94 -30.44
CA GLN A 173 7.04 38.31 -30.78
C GLN A 173 7.50 37.63 -32.08
N THR A 174 7.18 36.35 -32.25
CA THR A 174 7.51 35.59 -33.47
C THR A 174 6.85 36.20 -34.71
N GLN A 175 5.60 36.64 -34.60
CA GLN A 175 4.90 37.32 -35.69
C GLN A 175 5.53 38.68 -36.02
N ALA A 176 5.89 39.46 -35.00
CA ALA A 176 6.57 40.74 -35.19
C ALA A 176 7.92 40.58 -35.90
N ILE A 177 8.71 39.57 -35.51
CA ILE A 177 9.99 39.25 -36.19
C ILE A 177 9.73 38.87 -37.65
N LYS A 178 8.72 38.03 -37.94
CA LYS A 178 8.37 37.68 -39.33
C LYS A 178 8.05 38.91 -40.18
N GLN A 179 7.25 39.84 -39.66
CA GLN A 179 6.93 41.08 -40.36
C GLN A 179 8.18 41.94 -40.61
N GLN A 180 9.06 42.08 -39.60
CA GLN A 180 10.32 42.80 -39.77
C GLN A 180 11.21 42.15 -40.85
N THR A 181 11.32 40.83 -40.87
CA THR A 181 12.09 40.13 -41.91
C THR A 181 11.52 40.32 -43.31
N GLU A 182 10.19 40.37 -43.46
CA GLU A 182 9.54 40.61 -44.75
C GLU A 182 9.79 42.04 -45.25
N VAL A 183 9.70 43.03 -44.35
CA VAL A 183 10.02 44.43 -44.67
C VAL A 183 11.48 44.59 -45.10
N LEU A 184 12.41 43.95 -44.38
CA LEU A 184 13.83 43.94 -44.73
C LEU A 184 14.08 43.27 -46.07
N ALA A 185 13.41 42.16 -46.38
CA ALA A 185 13.51 41.48 -47.67
C ALA A 185 13.05 42.39 -48.82
N LYS A 186 11.90 43.07 -48.66
CA LYS A 186 11.39 44.04 -49.65
C LYS A 186 12.33 45.22 -49.86
N LEU A 187 12.93 45.75 -48.79
CA LEU A 187 13.95 46.82 -48.89
C LEU A 187 15.18 46.36 -49.68
N HIS A 188 15.65 45.13 -49.44
CA HIS A 188 16.77 44.56 -50.16
C HIS A 188 16.46 44.37 -51.65
N GLU A 189 15.24 43.94 -52.00
CA GLU A 189 14.78 43.83 -53.39
C GLU A 189 14.72 45.19 -54.10
N MET A 190 14.21 46.22 -53.43
CA MET A 190 14.17 47.58 -54.00
C MET A 190 15.58 48.12 -54.27
N LEU A 191 16.50 47.99 -53.31
CA LEU A 191 17.90 48.42 -53.49
C LEU A 191 18.60 47.66 -54.61
N ALA A 192 18.32 46.36 -54.78
CA ALA A 192 18.88 45.56 -55.86
C ALA A 192 18.31 45.96 -57.24
N SER A 193 17.11 46.53 -57.31
CA SER A 193 16.47 46.98 -58.56
C SER A 193 16.89 48.37 -59.03
N GLU A 194 17.52 49.19 -58.16
CA GLU A 194 18.03 50.53 -58.49
C GLU A 194 19.50 50.54 -58.98
N LEU A 195 20.18 49.40 -58.95
CA LEU A 195 21.57 49.18 -59.37
C LEU A 195 21.66 48.49 -60.73
#